data_AF-A0A6H2D561-F1
#
_entry.id   AF-A0A6H2D561-F1
#
_cell.length_a   1.000
_cell.length_b   1.000
_cell.length_c   1.000
_cell.angle_alpha   90.00
_cell.angle_beta   90.00
_cell.angle_gamma   90.00
#
_symmetry.space_group_name_H-M   'P 1'
#
loop_
_entity.id
_entity.type
_entity.pdbx_description
1 polymer ?
#
loop_
_entity_poly.entity_id
_entity_poly.type
_entity_poly.pdbx_seq_one_letter_code
_entity_poly.pdbx_strand_id
1 'polypeptide(L)'
;MLEGRIDFVTQTDIVGSQVIHQLCPKEQKRIVITPMDMAPLSNCLMVGNKTDGAKEFIARFNEGLEAIRANGKLSAIYKKYHVE
;
A
#
# COMPACT_ATOMS: atom_id res chain seq x y z
N MET A 1 -16.78 9.05 -6.17
CA MET A 1 -17.46 7.89 -6.80
C MET A 1 -18.89 7.72 -6.30
N LEU A 2 -19.10 7.68 -4.98
CA LEU A 2 -20.33 7.26 -4.27
C LEU A 2 -21.63 8.08 -4.44
N GLU A 3 -21.65 9.09 -5.31
CA GLU A 3 -22.88 9.79 -5.70
C GLU A 3 -22.90 10.09 -7.22
N GLY A 4 -22.09 9.38 -8.02
CA GLY A 4 -22.05 9.56 -9.47
C GLY A 4 -21.33 10.81 -9.97
N ARG A 5 -20.63 11.57 -9.11
CA ARG A 5 -19.93 12.82 -9.49
C ARG A 5 -18.48 12.66 -9.95
N ILE A 6 -17.92 11.46 -9.81
CA ILE A 6 -16.51 11.19 -10.14
C ILE A 6 -16.46 9.85 -10.86
N ASP A 7 -16.09 9.88 -12.13
CA ASP A 7 -16.01 8.71 -13.02
C ASP A 7 -14.65 7.98 -12.92
N PHE A 8 -13.61 8.68 -12.48
CA PHE A 8 -12.24 8.15 -12.42
C PHE A 8 -11.46 8.71 -11.23
N VAL A 9 -10.64 7.87 -10.60
CA VAL A 9 -9.73 8.24 -9.51
C VAL A 9 -8.42 7.50 -9.70
N THR A 10 -7.29 8.22 -9.65
CA THR A 10 -5.96 7.61 -9.58
C THR A 10 -5.60 7.31 -8.12
N GLN A 11 -5.33 6.05 -7.80
CA GLN A 11 -4.82 5.63 -6.50
C GLN A 11 -3.82 4.49 -6.64
N THR A 12 -3.04 4.28 -5.59
CA THR A 12 -2.26 3.05 -5.46
C THR A 12 -3.19 1.87 -5.22
N ASP A 13 -2.82 0.67 -5.68
CA ASP A 13 -3.66 -0.53 -5.55
C ASP A 13 -4.06 -0.80 -4.10
N ILE A 14 -3.12 -0.60 -3.17
CA ILE A 14 -3.31 -0.73 -1.73
C ILE A 14 -4.47 0.14 -1.24
N VAL A 15 -4.44 1.44 -1.55
CA VAL A 15 -5.43 2.41 -1.07
C VAL A 15 -6.75 2.22 -1.83
N GLY A 16 -6.68 2.01 -3.15
CA GLY A 16 -7.84 1.81 -4.01
C GLY A 16 -8.66 0.60 -3.60
N SER A 17 -8.01 -0.55 -3.40
CA SER A 17 -8.64 -1.80 -2.92
C SER A 17 -9.37 -1.59 -1.60
N GLN A 18 -8.71 -0.96 -0.62
CA GLN A 18 -9.32 -0.71 0.68
C GLN A 18 -10.52 0.24 0.60
N VAL A 19 -10.43 1.32 -0.19
CA VAL A 19 -11.53 2.27 -0.40
C VAL A 19 -12.74 1.58 -1.04
N ILE A 20 -12.52 0.75 -2.06
CA ILE A 20 -13.59 -0.01 -2.71
C ILE A 20 -14.26 -0.96 -1.72
N HIS A 21 -13.49 -1.69 -0.93
CA HIS A 21 -14.03 -2.63 0.06
C HIS A 21 -14.84 -1.94 1.15
N GLN A 22 -14.36 -0.81 1.67
CA GLN A 22 -14.98 -0.14 2.81
C GLN A 22 -16.15 0.76 2.42
N LEU A 23 -16.03 1.49 1.31
CA LEU A 23 -16.96 2.56 0.97
C LEU A 23 -17.91 2.19 -0.17
N CYS A 24 -17.55 1.26 -1.06
CA CYS A 24 -18.36 0.83 -2.21
C CYS A 24 -18.72 -0.66 -2.20
N PRO A 25 -19.21 -1.25 -1.08
CA PRO A 25 -19.35 -2.70 -0.96
C PRO A 25 -20.38 -3.32 -1.91
N LYS A 26 -21.38 -2.57 -2.38
CA LYS A 26 -22.42 -3.08 -3.30
C LYS A 26 -22.04 -2.88 -4.77
N GLU A 27 -21.14 -1.93 -5.03
CA GLU A 27 -20.78 -1.45 -6.36
C GLU A 27 -19.47 -2.06 -6.85
N GLN A 28 -18.80 -2.91 -6.06
CA GLN A 28 -17.49 -3.50 -6.42
C GLN A 28 -17.48 -4.11 -7.83
N LYS A 29 -18.54 -4.82 -8.23
CA LYS A 29 -18.68 -5.42 -9.57
C LYS A 29 -18.80 -4.41 -10.72
N ARG A 30 -19.03 -3.14 -10.40
CA ARG A 30 -19.18 -2.03 -11.36
C ARG A 30 -17.91 -1.17 -11.44
N ILE A 31 -16.90 -1.45 -10.61
CA ILE A 31 -15.65 -0.72 -10.57
C ILE A 31 -14.62 -1.54 -11.35
N VAL A 32 -13.97 -0.88 -12.31
CA VAL A 32 -12.87 -1.46 -13.09
C VAL A 32 -11.58 -0.86 -12.57
N ILE A 33 -10.62 -1.74 -12.22
CA ILE A 33 -9.25 -1.34 -11.90
C ILE A 33 -8.46 -1.44 -13.21
N THR A 34 -7.96 -0.31 -13.69
CA THR A 34 -7.11 -0.27 -14.88
C THR A 34 -5.67 -0.05 -14.44
N PRO A 35 -4.76 -1.01 -14.69
CA PRO A 35 -3.35 -0.80 -14.41
C PRO A 35 -2.84 0.36 -15.26
N MET A 36 -2.09 1.26 -14.64
CA MET A 36 -1.38 2.32 -15.34
C MET A 36 0.10 2.00 -15.31
N ASP A 37 0.79 2.17 -16.44
CA ASP A 37 2.25 2.10 -16.52
C ASP A 37 2.86 3.30 -15.79
N MET A 38 2.86 3.21 -14.47
CA MET A 38 3.57 4.12 -13.58
C MET A 38 4.76 3.41 -12.98
N ALA A 39 5.80 4.18 -12.67
CA ALA A 39 6.93 3.64 -11.92
C ALA A 39 6.42 2.97 -10.64
N PRO A 40 6.90 1.76 -10.29
CA PRO A 40 6.44 1.07 -9.10
C PRO A 40 6.70 1.94 -7.87
N LEU A 41 5.63 2.22 -7.13
CA LEU A 41 5.71 2.98 -5.89
C LEU A 41 6.27 2.07 -4.80
N SER A 42 7.51 2.32 -4.39
CA SER A 42 8.11 1.64 -3.25
C SER A 42 7.74 2.35 -1.95
N ASN A 43 6.91 1.70 -1.12
CA ASN A 43 6.64 2.18 0.23
C ASN A 43 7.91 2.06 1.07
N CYS A 44 8.43 3.21 1.54
CA CYS A 44 9.68 3.30 2.27
C CYS A 44 9.47 3.98 3.62
N LEU A 45 10.22 3.54 4.64
CA LEU A 45 10.30 4.27 5.90
C LEU A 45 11.20 5.49 5.71
N MET A 46 10.63 6.68 5.93
CA MET A 46 11.38 7.93 5.88
C MET A 46 11.77 8.37 7.29
N VAL A 47 13.01 8.82 7.45
CA VAL A 47 13.53 9.39 8.70
C VAL A 47 14.09 10.78 8.40
N GLY A 48 13.94 11.70 9.34
CA GLY A 48 14.43 13.06 9.20
C GLY A 48 15.94 13.09 8.97
N ASN A 49 16.40 13.89 8.00
CA ASN A 49 17.81 13.99 7.64
C ASN A 49 18.70 14.55 8.77
N LYS A 50 18.10 15.25 9.75
CA LYS A 50 18.80 15.80 10.93
C LYS A 50 18.64 14.93 12.18
N THR A 51 18.06 13.74 12.05
CA THR A 51 17.87 12.83 13.18
C THR A 51 19.18 12.09 13.45
N ASP A 52 19.72 12.26 14.64
CA ASP A 52 20.90 11.53 15.09
C ASP A 52 20.63 10.02 15.05
N GLY A 53 21.57 9.25 14.48
CA GLY A 53 21.42 7.80 14.34
C GLY A 53 20.43 7.33 13.26
N ALA A 54 19.84 8.24 12.45
CA ALA A 54 18.86 7.87 11.42
C ALA A 54 19.33 6.75 10.48
N LYS A 55 20.60 6.80 10.04
CA LYS A 55 21.18 5.79 9.14
C LYS A 55 21.24 4.41 9.79
N GLU A 56 21.67 4.34 11.05
CA GLU A 56 21.75 3.08 11.79
C GLU A 56 20.36 2.51 12.05
N PHE A 57 19.41 3.37 12.43
CA PHE A 57 18.02 2.98 12.61
C PHE A 57 17.42 2.40 11.31
N ILE A 58 17.60 3.07 10.17
CA ILE A 58 17.13 2.59 8.86
C ILE A 58 17.76 1.24 8.52
N ALA A 59 19.07 1.08 8.76
CA ALA A 59 19.77 -0.18 8.50
C ALA A 59 19.18 -1.34 9.31
N ARG A 60 19.01 -1.15 10.62
CA ARG A 60 18.43 -2.16 11.52
C ARG A 60 16.95 -2.43 11.20
N PHE A 61 16.20 -1.41 10.82
CA PHE A 61 14.81 -1.57 10.37
C PHE A 61 14.73 -2.45 9.13
N ASN A 62 15.56 -2.19 8.12
CA ASN A 62 15.58 -2.95 6.88
C ASN A 62 16.02 -4.40 7.12
N GLU A 63 17.02 -4.64 7.98
CA GLU A 63 17.43 -5.98 8.38
C GLU A 63 16.26 -6.77 9.02
N GLY A 64 15.54 -6.14 9.95
CA GLY A 64 14.35 -6.74 10.55
C GLY A 64 13.23 -7.00 9.54
N LEU A 65 13.03 -6.07 8.59
CA LEU A 65 12.03 -6.21 7.54
C LEU A 65 12.36 -7.38 6.61
N GLU A 66 13.63 -7.59 6.26
CA GLU A 66 14.06 -8.76 5.47
C GLU A 66 13.80 -10.07 6.21
N ALA A 67 14.04 -10.13 7.51
CA ALA A 67 13.69 -11.31 8.31
C ALA A 67 12.17 -11.59 8.32
N ILE A 68 11.34 -10.54 8.37
CA ILE A 68 9.87 -10.62 8.31
C ILE A 68 9.39 -11.01 6.90
N ARG A 69 10.09 -10.58 5.84
CA ARG A 69 9.82 -11.01 4.46
C ARG A 69 10.14 -12.49 4.28
N ALA A 70 11.33 -12.90 4.70
CA ALA A 70 11.82 -14.27 4.54
C ALA A 70 10.92 -15.32 5.23
N ASN A 71 10.29 -14.95 6.35
CA ASN A 71 9.37 -15.86 7.07
C ASN A 71 7.90 -15.73 6.62
N GLY A 72 7.60 -14.94 5.59
CA GLY A 72 6.27 -14.81 5.01
C GLY A 72 5.26 -14.02 5.85
N LYS A 73 5.65 -13.49 7.02
CA LYS A 73 4.75 -12.68 7.86
C LYS A 73 4.29 -11.42 7.13
N LEU A 74 5.15 -10.80 6.32
CA LEU A 74 4.74 -9.63 5.54
C LEU A 74 3.62 -9.96 4.57
N SER A 75 3.73 -11.07 3.83
CA SER A 75 2.69 -11.55 2.92
C SER A 75 1.38 -11.87 3.65
N ALA A 76 1.46 -12.45 4.85
CA ALA A 76 0.28 -12.71 5.68
C ALA A 76 -0.42 -11.41 6.12
N ILE A 77 0.35 -10.36 6.45
CA ILE A 77 -0.19 -9.03 6.77
C ILE A 77 -0.89 -8.43 5.56
N TYR A 78 -0.24 -8.45 4.39
CA TYR A 78 -0.82 -7.91 3.15
C TYR A 78 -2.14 -8.60 2.79
N LYS A 79 -2.17 -9.94 2.85
CA LYS A 79 -3.40 -10.70 2.64
C LYS A 79 -4.51 -10.36 3.64
N LYS A 80 -4.16 -10.18 4.92
CA LYS A 80 -5.14 -9.80 5.97
C LYS A 80 -5.78 -8.44 5.68
N TYR A 81 -5.06 -7.51 5.05
CA TYR A 81 -5.53 -6.16 4.77
C TYR A 81 -5.92 -5.91 3.31
N HIS A 82 -6.08 -6.97 2.50
CA HIS A 82 -6.50 -6.88 1.10
C HIS A 82 -5.57 -6.02 0.23
N VAL A 83 -4.28 -6.13 0.52
CA VAL A 83 -3.18 -5.54 -0.23
C VAL A 83 -2.59 -6.66 -1.08
N GLU A 84 -2.89 -6.71 -2.37
CA GLU A 84 -2.38 -7.70 -3.33
C GLU A 84 -1.66 -7.02 -4.49
#